data_AF-A0A7J2J490-F1
#
_entry.id   AF-A0A7J2J490-F1
#
_cell.length_a   1.000
_cell.length_b   1.000
_cell.length_c   1.000
_cell.angle_alpha   90.00
_cell.angle_beta   90.00
_cell.angle_gamma   90.00
#
_symmetry.space_group_name_H-M   'P 1'
#
loop_
_entity.id
_entity.type
_entity.pdbx_description
1 polymer ?
#
loop_
_entity_poly.entity_id
_entity_poly.type
_entity_poly.pdbx_seq_one_letter_code
_entity_poly.pdbx_strand_id
1 'polypeptide(L)'
;MIIVGADSGTSLLNERFQGDGPFVTCAVKVEAPYNTPCKVMYKKARKRRVIEGEIELALKLAREEGADEVHLDIPGGRLSRKK
;
A
#
# COMPACT_ATOMS: atom_id res chain seq x y z
N MET A 1 8.39 10.22 13.06
CA MET A 1 8.14 8.81 12.68
C MET A 1 7.61 8.82 11.27
N ILE A 2 8.26 8.07 10.39
CA ILE A 2 7.89 7.93 8.98
C ILE A 2 7.26 6.55 8.82
N ILE A 3 6.01 6.52 8.39
CA ILE A 3 5.26 5.29 8.16
C ILE A 3 5.00 5.16 6.68
N VAL A 4 5.22 3.95 6.15
CA VAL A 4 4.74 3.59 4.82
C VAL A 4 3.57 2.63 4.94
N GLY A 5 2.44 2.98 4.33
CA GLY A 5 1.30 2.09 4.18
C GLY A 5 1.17 1.61 2.74
N ALA A 6 0.55 0.46 2.51
CA ALA A 6 0.06 0.10 1.18
C ALA A 6 -1.27 -0.62 1.24
N ASP A 7 -2.09 -0.37 0.22
CA ASP A 7 -3.41 -0.94 0.04
C ASP A 7 -3.71 -1.05 -1.47
N SER A 8 -4.60 -1.97 -1.84
CA SER A 8 -5.12 -2.11 -3.19
C SER A 8 -6.62 -1.88 -3.21
N GLY A 9 -7.03 -0.92 -4.03
CA GLY A 9 -8.43 -0.54 -4.16
C GLY A 9 -8.88 -0.42 -5.61
N THR A 10 -10.10 0.09 -5.76
CA THR A 10 -10.82 0.29 -7.03
C THR A 10 -11.13 -1.02 -7.75
N SER A 11 -12.32 -1.13 -8.35
CA SER A 11 -12.62 -2.25 -9.24
C SER A 11 -13.26 -1.74 -10.52
N LEU A 12 -12.90 -2.37 -11.65
CA LEU A 12 -13.69 -2.21 -12.87
C LEU A 12 -14.98 -2.97 -12.66
N LEU A 13 -16.10 -2.28 -12.82
CA LEU A 13 -17.43 -2.83 -12.64
C LEU A 13 -18.02 -3.24 -13.99
N ASN A 14 -18.72 -4.36 -14.03
CA ASN A 14 -19.58 -4.70 -15.15
C ASN A 14 -20.94 -3.97 -15.06
N GLU A 15 -21.80 -4.16 -16.06
CA GLU A 15 -23.14 -3.54 -16.15
C GLU A 15 -24.08 -3.92 -14.99
N ARG A 16 -23.71 -4.93 -14.20
CA ARG A 16 -24.43 -5.38 -12.99
C ARG A 16 -23.79 -4.90 -11.69
N PHE A 17 -22.86 -3.94 -11.78
CA PHE A 17 -22.10 -3.42 -10.64
C PHE A 17 -21.22 -4.47 -9.93
N GLN A 18 -20.85 -5.56 -10.59
CA GLN A 18 -19.95 -6.56 -10.03
C GLN A 18 -18.50 -6.20 -10.38
N GLY A 19 -17.63 -6.20 -9.36
CA GLY A 19 -16.21 -5.92 -9.51
C GLY A 19 -15.40 -7.14 -9.94
N ASP A 20 -14.41 -6.91 -10.80
CA ASP A 20 -13.45 -7.90 -11.30
C ASP A 20 -12.11 -7.86 -10.51
N GLY A 21 -12.18 -7.46 -9.24
CA GLY A 21 -11.05 -7.33 -8.32
C GLY A 21 -10.35 -5.96 -8.35
N PRO A 22 -9.29 -5.77 -7.55
CA PRO A 22 -8.58 -4.50 -7.43
C PRO A 22 -7.87 -4.11 -8.73
N PHE A 23 -7.93 -2.84 -9.09
CA PHE A 23 -7.29 -2.30 -10.30
C PHE A 23 -5.93 -1.67 -10.01
N VAL A 24 -5.75 -1.07 -8.83
CA VAL A 24 -4.53 -0.34 -8.46
C VAL A 24 -4.06 -0.75 -7.07
N THR A 25 -2.75 -0.85 -6.91
CA THR A 25 -2.07 -0.94 -5.61
C THR A 25 -1.32 0.36 -5.39
N CYS A 26 -1.48 0.96 -4.22
CA CYS A 26 -0.88 2.23 -3.83
C CYS A 26 -0.08 2.04 -2.54
N ALA A 27 1.14 2.58 -2.52
CA ALA A 27 1.93 2.74 -1.31
C ALA A 27 2.11 4.23 -1.04
N VAL A 28 1.93 4.62 0.23
CA VAL A 28 2.00 6.01 0.67
C VAL A 28 2.99 6.15 1.80
N LYS A 29 3.76 7.23 1.76
CA LYS A 29 4.57 7.70 2.88
C LYS A 29 3.76 8.73 3.65
N VAL A 30 3.72 8.59 4.98
CA VAL A 30 3.02 9.51 5.87
C VAL A 30 3.96 9.88 7.01
N GLU A 31 3.97 11.17 7.35
CA GLU A 31 4.68 11.75 8.49
C GLU A 31 3.69 12.55 9.34
N ALA A 32 4.10 12.99 10.54
CA ALA A 32 3.27 13.85 11.38
C ALA A 32 2.80 15.10 10.58
N PRO A 33 1.52 15.49 10.64
CA PRO A 33 0.48 15.06 11.58
C PRO A 33 -0.40 13.87 11.11
N TYR A 34 0.10 13.05 10.19
CA TYR A 34 -0.48 11.77 9.75
C TYR A 34 -1.84 11.83 9.05
N ASN A 35 -2.16 12.96 8.43
CA ASN A 35 -3.44 13.22 7.78
C ASN A 35 -3.38 13.11 6.25
N THR A 36 -2.22 13.29 5.63
CA THR A 36 -2.05 13.25 4.17
C THR A 36 -0.77 12.54 3.76
N PRO A 37 -0.73 11.89 2.60
CA PRO A 37 0.50 11.30 2.10
C PRO A 37 1.49 12.38 1.67
N CYS A 38 2.74 12.27 2.12
CA CYS A 38 3.86 13.11 1.67
C CYS A 38 4.40 12.64 0.31
N LYS A 39 4.28 11.33 0.04
CA LYS A 39 4.69 10.71 -1.22
C LYS A 39 3.81 9.52 -1.54
N VAL A 40 3.57 9.32 -2.83
CA VAL A 40 2.70 8.26 -3.35
C VAL A 40 3.45 7.49 -4.42
N MET A 41 3.38 6.17 -4.38
CA MET A 41 3.79 5.28 -5.46
C MET A 41 2.64 4.34 -5.78
N TYR A 42 2.33 4.12 -7.06
CA TYR A 42 1.25 3.22 -7.45
C TYR A 42 1.65 2.32 -8.62
N LYS A 43 1.00 1.17 -8.72
CA LYS A 43 1.10 0.25 -9.85
C LYS A 43 -0.26 -0.41 -10.12
N LYS A 44 -0.45 -0.93 -11.33
CA LYS A 44 -1.60 -1.78 -11.63
C LYS A 44 -1.57 -3.01 -10.72
N ALA A 45 -2.71 -3.31 -10.09
CA ALA A 45 -2.82 -4.42 -9.15
C ALA A 45 -2.71 -5.78 -9.86
N ARG A 46 -2.18 -6.77 -9.14
CA ARG A 46 -2.12 -8.17 -9.58
C ARG A 46 -3.28 -8.93 -8.96
N LYS A 47 -4.36 -9.15 -9.72
CA LYS A 47 -5.65 -9.71 -9.22
C LYS A 47 -5.54 -10.92 -8.28
N ARG A 48 -4.58 -11.84 -8.51
CA ARG A 48 -4.40 -13.06 -7.69
C ARG A 48 -3.31 -12.95 -6.61
N ARG A 49 -2.61 -11.81 -6.54
CA ARG A 49 -1.41 -11.58 -5.72
C ARG A 49 -1.41 -10.15 -5.18
N VAL A 50 -2.55 -9.76 -4.62
CA VAL A 50 -2.83 -8.39 -4.17
C VAL A 50 -1.91 -8.02 -3.01
N ILE A 51 -1.92 -8.84 -1.96
CA ILE A 51 -1.07 -8.69 -0.76
C ILE A 51 0.43 -8.71 -1.12
N GLU A 52 0.87 -9.62 -1.99
CA GLU A 52 2.26 -9.61 -2.49
C GLU A 52 2.60 -8.28 -3.18
N GLY A 53 1.65 -7.76 -3.98
CA GLY A 53 1.79 -6.50 -4.68
C GLY A 53 1.95 -5.31 -3.72
N GLU A 54 1.18 -5.27 -2.64
CA GLU A 54 1.24 -4.26 -1.58
C GLU A 54 2.56 -4.34 -0.83
N ILE A 55 2.96 -5.54 -0.38
CA ILE A 55 4.22 -5.77 0.34
C ILE A 55 5.40 -5.31 -0.51
N GLU A 56 5.46 -5.73 -1.78
CA GLU A 56 6.52 -5.33 -2.71
C GLU A 56 6.62 -3.80 -2.83
N LEU A 57 5.47 -3.12 -2.97
CA LEU A 57 5.41 -1.69 -3.21
C LEU A 57 5.73 -0.88 -1.94
N ALA A 58 5.19 -1.29 -0.80
CA ALA A 58 5.45 -0.71 0.50
C ALA A 58 6.93 -0.82 0.87
N LEU A 59 7.52 -2.01 0.72
CA LEU A 59 8.94 -2.23 1.02
C LEU A 59 9.84 -1.44 0.07
N LYS A 60 9.45 -1.25 -1.19
CA LYS A 60 10.18 -0.39 -2.13
C LYS A 60 10.18 1.06 -1.64
N LEU A 61 9.00 1.64 -1.38
CA LEU A 61 8.88 3.02 -0.91
C LEU A 61 9.57 3.23 0.45
N ALA A 62 9.43 2.27 1.37
CA ALA A 62 10.08 2.32 2.69
C ALA A 62 11.61 2.35 2.59
N ARG A 63 12.21 1.61 1.65
CA ARG A 63 13.66 1.65 1.40
C ARG A 63 14.11 2.98 0.80
N GLU A 64 13.35 3.49 -0.18
CA GLU A 64 13.67 4.78 -0.85
C GLU A 64 13.57 5.97 0.12
N GLU A 65 12.62 5.92 1.05
CA GLU A 65 12.30 7.05 1.93
C GLU A 65 12.81 6.91 3.37
N GLY A 66 13.46 5.79 3.69
CA GLY A 66 13.98 5.52 5.02
C GLY A 66 12.90 5.39 6.11
N ALA A 67 11.78 4.74 5.80
CA ALA A 67 10.67 4.60 6.76
C ALA A 67 11.06 3.83 8.03
N ASP A 68 10.48 4.23 9.17
CA ASP A 68 10.63 3.54 10.45
C ASP A 68 9.81 2.25 10.47
N GLU A 69 8.62 2.31 9.88
CA GLU A 69 7.66 1.22 9.85
C GLU A 69 6.91 1.09 8.53
N VAL A 70 6.51 -0.14 8.23
CA VAL A 70 5.58 -0.49 7.16
C VAL A 70 4.31 -1.06 7.77
N HIS A 71 3.17 -0.50 7.41
CA HIS A 71 1.83 -0.99 7.78
C HIS A 71 1.19 -1.62 6.53
N LEU A 72 0.81 -2.88 6.65
CA LEU A 72 0.13 -3.64 5.59
C LEU A 72 -1.36 -3.70 5.91
N ASP A 73 -2.22 -3.68 4.89
CA ASP A 73 -3.68 -3.81 5.07
C ASP A 73 -4.11 -5.27 5.34
N ILE A 74 -3.51 -5.85 6.38
CA ILE A 74 -3.90 -7.14 6.94
C ILE A 74 -3.90 -7.02 8.47
N PRO A 75 -4.79 -7.71 9.19
CA PRO A 75 -4.81 -7.68 10.65
C PRO A 75 -3.44 -8.04 11.24
N GLY A 76 -2.87 -7.14 12.05
CA GLY A 76 -1.55 -7.31 12.66
C GLY A 76 -0.36 -7.13 11.71
N GLY A 77 -0.58 -6.68 10.47
CA GLY A 77 0.45 -6.47 9.45
C GLY A 77 1.34 -5.27 9.74
N ARG A 78 2.32 -5.42 10.63
CA ARG A 78 3.30 -4.37 10.97
C ARG A 78 4.71 -4.90 10.85
N LEU A 79 5.54 -4.17 10.10
CA LEU A 79 6.97 -4.44 9.97
C LEU A 79 7.76 -3.22 10.44
N SER A 80 8.58 -3.41 11.46
CA SER A 80 9.50 -2.37 11.96
C SER A 80 10.91 -2.63 11.46
N ARG A 81 11.65 -1.58 11.10
CA ARG A 81 13.10 -1.71 10.95
C ARG A 81 13.70 -2.16 12.28
N LYS A 82 14.45 -3.27 12.30
CA LYS A 82 15.31 -3.59 13.45
C LYS A 82 16.38 -2.50 13.54
N LYS A 83 16.52 -1.90 14.72
CA LYS A 83 17.63 -1.00 15.03
C LYS A 83 18.97 -1.74 14.94
#